data_AF-A0A9D8QS35-F1
#
_entry.id   AF-A0A9D8QS35-F1
#
_cell.length_a   1.000
_cell.length_b   1.000
_cell.length_c   1.000
_cell.angle_alpha   90.00
_cell.angle_beta   90.00
_cell.angle_gamma   90.00
#
_symmetry.space_group_name_H-M   'P 1'
#
loop_
_entity.id
_entity.type
_entity.pdbx_description
1 polymer ?
#
loop_
_entity_poly.entity_id
_entity_poly.type
_entity_poly.pdbx_seq_one_letter_code
_entity_poly.pdbx_strand_id
1 'polypeptide(L)'
;MTRRRYLLAILAGTLFGIVLVVAALYTSNVTSTNESCMACHVHPEAETSWKQSVHFLNKSGVHTDCAECHLPPKGTASHYWEKVKFGFHDIWMYLTHSKEDLDFESKRTEEYAPKIVFNSSCKKCHSNLFPQEVTDDGVAAHLYYEENEEKLGLQCVTCHLDAGHFIAGYKHEKMTTAPIDTTGPVYSEPASVTSFANFTETIPGTRASINMVAVPGGKFTMGSKKGDKFSRPDEYPAHEVTVSPFFMAEVEVTWNQYWAFYVETMSEGRTKPEVIYANNSRPDVDAVSGPTPPFGMPDQGWGMGNRPAITMTHYAAETFCQWLSLKTGRHYRLPTEAEWEYAARGGTETPYFFEGKPSSYSSEGLWNSIFGTDTTTINRYAIYALNSKNRTQEPSRVAPNPFGLRNMLGNVMEYCQDWYAEDAYEKAGTNAVDPKGPATGTDYVVRGGCYHDDASELRCAARRHSDYEAWLKTDPQNPKSIWWLSDMKGIGFRVVCDDFTK
;
A
#
# COMPACT_ATOMS: atom_id res chain seq x y z
N MET A 1 18.33 54.08 -44.54
CA MET A 1 16.92 53.72 -44.20
C MET A 1 16.36 54.76 -43.24
N THR A 2 15.22 55.36 -43.54
CA THR A 2 14.65 56.48 -42.76
C THR A 2 14.08 55.99 -41.42
N ARG A 3 14.21 56.81 -40.36
CA ARG A 3 13.69 56.56 -38.99
C ARG A 3 12.22 56.09 -38.98
N ARG A 4 11.43 56.54 -39.96
CA ARG A 4 10.05 56.12 -40.23
C ARG A 4 9.90 54.64 -40.59
N ARG A 5 10.83 54.06 -41.35
CA ARG A 5 10.82 52.62 -41.70
C ARG A 5 11.13 51.73 -40.50
N TYR A 6 12.05 52.15 -39.64
CA TYR A 6 12.32 51.46 -38.37
C TYR A 6 11.11 51.51 -37.42
N LEU A 7 10.48 52.67 -37.28
CA LEU A 7 9.23 52.81 -36.51
C LEU A 7 8.11 51.91 -37.05
N LEU A 8 7.92 51.85 -38.37
CA LEU A 8 6.92 50.96 -38.99
C LEU A 8 7.26 49.48 -38.79
N ALA A 9 8.53 49.09 -38.87
CA ALA A 9 8.96 47.71 -38.61
C ALA A 9 8.77 47.30 -37.14
N ILE A 10 9.08 48.20 -36.20
CA ILE A 10 8.84 47.97 -34.77
C ILE A 10 7.33 47.86 -34.50
N LEU A 11 6.51 48.78 -35.02
CA LEU A 11 5.05 48.72 -34.86
C LEU A 11 4.45 47.45 -35.46
N ALA A 12 4.89 47.05 -36.65
CA ALA A 12 4.45 45.80 -37.29
C ALA A 12 4.88 44.57 -36.48
N GLY A 13 6.11 44.55 -35.97
CA GLY A 13 6.62 43.47 -35.10
C GLY A 13 5.88 43.39 -33.77
N THR A 14 5.59 44.53 -33.14
CA THR A 14 4.80 44.59 -31.91
C THR A 14 3.37 44.13 -32.15
N LEU A 15 2.72 44.58 -33.23
CA LEU A 15 1.36 44.14 -33.58
C LEU A 15 1.32 42.63 -33.84
N PHE A 16 2.29 42.10 -34.58
CA PHE A 16 2.42 40.67 -34.82
C PHE A 16 2.64 39.89 -33.52
N GLY A 17 3.51 40.39 -32.63
CA GLY A 17 3.72 39.80 -31.31
C GLY A 17 2.43 39.79 -30.46
N ILE A 18 1.67 40.89 -30.45
CA ILE A 18 0.37 40.97 -29.77
C ILE A 18 -0.60 39.94 -30.35
N VAL A 19 -0.70 39.83 -31.68
CA VAL A 19 -1.59 38.85 -32.34
C VAL A 19 -1.20 37.43 -31.96
N LEU A 20 0.10 37.10 -31.94
CA LEU A 20 0.58 35.78 -31.53
C LEU A 20 0.25 35.49 -30.06
N VAL A 21 0.47 36.46 -29.16
CA VAL A 21 0.14 36.30 -27.73
C VAL A 21 -1.36 36.13 -27.54
N VAL A 22 -2.19 36.96 -28.17
CA VAL A 22 -3.65 36.85 -28.10
C VAL A 22 -4.13 35.51 -28.65
N ALA A 23 -3.59 35.06 -29.79
CA ALA A 23 -3.91 33.76 -30.36
C ALA A 23 -3.50 32.60 -29.44
N ALA A 24 -2.32 32.67 -28.81
CA ALA A 24 -1.85 31.67 -27.86
C ALA A 24 -2.73 31.64 -26.59
N LEU A 25 -3.08 32.80 -26.02
CA LEU A 25 -3.98 32.92 -24.87
C LEU A 25 -5.38 32.40 -25.19
N TYR A 26 -5.92 32.75 -26.36
CA TYR A 26 -7.21 32.26 -26.82
C TYR A 26 -7.20 30.74 -26.99
N THR A 27 -6.18 30.21 -27.67
CA THR A 27 -6.01 28.76 -27.88
C THR A 27 -5.87 28.04 -26.54
N SER A 28 -5.07 28.56 -25.61
CA SER A 28 -4.92 27.99 -24.27
C SER A 28 -6.25 27.96 -23.52
N ASN A 29 -7.06 29.02 -23.57
CA ASN A 29 -8.36 29.04 -22.91
C ASN A 29 -9.35 28.03 -23.50
N VAL A 30 -9.43 27.95 -24.83
CA VAL A 30 -10.34 27.02 -25.52
C VAL A 30 -9.89 25.57 -25.32
N THR A 31 -8.58 25.32 -25.29
CA THR A 31 -8.06 23.95 -25.14
C THR A 31 -7.99 23.49 -23.69
N SER A 32 -8.28 24.36 -22.71
CA SER A 32 -8.26 24.05 -21.27
C SER A 32 -9.68 23.93 -20.69
N THR A 33 -10.61 23.42 -21.49
CA THR A 33 -11.98 23.06 -21.07
C THR A 33 -12.12 21.55 -20.96
N ASN A 34 -13.15 21.09 -20.25
CA ASN A 34 -13.46 19.66 -20.16
C ASN A 34 -13.69 19.05 -21.54
N GLU A 35 -14.41 19.71 -22.45
CA GLU A 35 -14.66 19.20 -23.80
C GLU A 35 -13.37 19.02 -24.59
N SER A 36 -12.46 19.99 -24.52
CA SER A 36 -11.18 19.88 -25.23
C SER A 36 -10.28 18.81 -24.62
N CYS A 37 -10.28 18.65 -23.29
CA CYS A 37 -9.59 17.56 -22.64
C CYS A 37 -10.20 16.23 -23.10
N MET A 38 -11.51 16.04 -23.01
CA MET A 38 -12.19 14.79 -23.37
C MET A 38 -12.10 14.42 -24.86
N ALA A 39 -11.88 15.39 -25.75
CA ALA A 39 -11.63 15.12 -27.17
C ALA A 39 -10.30 14.39 -27.42
N CYS A 40 -9.29 14.62 -26.58
CA CYS A 40 -7.95 14.04 -26.69
C CYS A 40 -7.65 12.99 -25.61
N HIS A 41 -8.35 13.05 -24.46
CA HIS A 41 -8.17 12.14 -23.33
C HIS A 41 -8.86 10.80 -23.58
N VAL A 42 -8.05 9.75 -23.49
CA VAL A 42 -8.36 8.34 -23.72
C VAL A 42 -8.98 7.71 -22.44
N HIS A 43 -9.87 8.40 -21.70
CA HIS A 43 -10.30 7.97 -20.34
C HIS A 43 -11.79 8.27 -20.00
N PRO A 44 -12.79 7.65 -20.66
CA PRO A 44 -14.21 7.88 -20.34
C PRO A 44 -14.60 7.56 -18.89
N GLU A 45 -13.86 6.67 -18.22
CA GLU A 45 -14.01 6.31 -16.81
C GLU A 45 -13.68 7.48 -15.88
N ALA A 46 -12.69 8.30 -16.24
CA ALA A 46 -12.28 9.47 -15.46
C ALA A 46 -13.41 10.51 -15.41
N GLU A 47 -14.04 10.80 -16.55
CA GLU A 47 -15.18 11.71 -16.62
C GLU A 47 -16.39 11.16 -15.87
N THR A 48 -16.68 9.87 -16.05
CA THR A 48 -17.81 9.22 -15.39
C THR A 48 -17.67 9.27 -13.86
N SER A 49 -16.48 8.98 -13.33
CA SER A 49 -16.19 9.07 -11.90
C SER A 49 -16.17 10.51 -11.38
N TRP A 50 -15.69 11.49 -12.17
CA TRP A 50 -15.76 12.90 -11.81
C TRP A 50 -17.21 13.39 -11.71
N LYS A 51 -18.08 13.01 -12.65
CA LYS A 51 -19.53 13.34 -12.63
C LYS A 51 -20.26 12.77 -11.41
N GLN A 52 -19.68 11.80 -10.72
CA GLN A 52 -20.19 11.23 -9.48
C GLN A 52 -19.49 11.78 -8.23
N SER A 53 -18.43 12.58 -8.40
CA SER A 53 -17.67 13.15 -7.30
C SER A 53 -18.42 14.30 -6.63
N VAL A 54 -17.97 14.66 -5.42
CA VAL A 54 -18.51 15.80 -4.66
C VAL A 54 -18.29 17.15 -5.36
N HIS A 55 -17.34 17.24 -6.29
CA HIS A 55 -17.11 18.46 -7.06
C HIS A 55 -18.04 18.63 -8.27
N PHE A 56 -18.79 17.60 -8.65
CA PHE A 56 -19.81 17.70 -9.70
C PHE A 56 -21.22 17.47 -9.13
N LEU A 57 -21.42 16.34 -8.45
CA LEU A 57 -22.71 15.93 -7.92
C LEU A 57 -22.85 16.42 -6.47
N ASN A 58 -23.19 17.70 -6.30
CA ASN A 58 -23.40 18.30 -4.99
C ASN A 58 -24.72 19.08 -4.89
N LYS A 59 -25.07 19.44 -3.64
CA LYS A 59 -26.33 20.13 -3.32
C LYS A 59 -26.42 21.55 -3.87
N SER A 60 -25.29 22.20 -4.17
CA SER A 60 -25.29 23.58 -4.65
C SER A 60 -25.69 23.70 -6.12
N GLY A 61 -25.54 22.62 -6.90
CA GLY A 61 -25.70 22.63 -8.35
C GLY A 61 -24.56 23.33 -9.11
N VAL A 62 -23.58 23.89 -8.40
CA VAL A 62 -22.33 24.44 -8.96
C VAL A 62 -21.28 23.35 -8.95
N HIS A 63 -20.58 23.19 -10.08
CA HIS A 63 -19.50 22.21 -10.21
C HIS A 63 -18.16 22.88 -10.54
N THR A 64 -17.09 22.19 -10.18
CA THR A 64 -15.71 22.52 -10.56
C THR A 64 -15.31 21.65 -11.74
N ASP A 65 -14.80 22.28 -12.79
CA ASP A 65 -14.37 21.59 -14.01
C ASP A 65 -13.18 20.67 -13.72
N CYS A 66 -13.12 19.51 -14.37
CA CYS A 66 -12.01 18.57 -14.27
C CYS A 66 -10.66 19.27 -14.60
N ALA A 67 -10.65 20.08 -15.66
CA ALA A 67 -9.45 20.83 -16.05
C ALA A 67 -8.97 21.85 -14.99
N GLU A 68 -9.86 22.31 -14.10
CA GLU A 68 -9.47 23.26 -13.04
C GLU A 68 -8.65 22.59 -11.94
N CYS A 69 -8.81 21.28 -11.71
CA CYS A 69 -7.96 20.51 -10.80
C CYS A 69 -6.64 20.08 -11.46
N HIS A 70 -6.69 19.77 -12.77
CA HIS A 70 -5.57 19.19 -13.54
C HIS A 70 -4.69 20.22 -14.27
N LEU A 71 -4.98 21.51 -14.12
CA LEU A 71 -4.11 22.59 -14.58
C LEU A 71 -3.96 23.63 -13.46
N PRO A 72 -2.81 24.30 -13.34
CA PRO A 72 -2.65 25.44 -12.43
C PRO A 72 -3.69 26.54 -12.73
N PRO A 73 -3.93 27.47 -11.79
CA PRO A 73 -4.86 28.58 -12.01
C PRO A 73 -4.64 29.35 -13.31
N LYS A 74 -5.70 29.54 -14.10
CA LYS A 74 -5.67 30.35 -15.34
C LYS A 74 -5.03 31.72 -15.09
N GLY A 75 -4.20 32.17 -16.03
CA GLY A 75 -3.49 33.45 -15.97
C GLY A 75 -2.11 33.41 -15.29
N THR A 76 -1.70 32.28 -14.73
CA THR A 76 -0.33 32.11 -14.21
C THR A 76 0.62 31.61 -15.31
N ALA A 77 1.92 31.87 -15.17
CA ALA A 77 2.93 31.30 -16.07
C ALA A 77 2.96 29.76 -16.01
N SER A 78 2.72 29.19 -14.82
CA SER A 78 2.65 27.73 -14.62
C SER A 78 1.52 27.08 -15.40
N HIS A 79 0.36 27.75 -15.52
CA HIS A 79 -0.77 27.24 -16.30
C HIS A 79 -0.38 26.96 -17.75
N TYR A 80 0.25 27.95 -18.40
CA TYR A 80 0.63 27.83 -19.80
C TYR A 80 1.73 26.78 -20.01
N TRP A 81 2.70 26.70 -19.10
CA TRP A 81 3.77 25.71 -19.17
C TRP A 81 3.25 24.28 -19.03
N GLU A 82 2.44 24.01 -18.00
CA GLU A 82 1.85 22.69 -17.80
C GLU A 82 0.87 22.35 -18.93
N LYS A 83 0.12 23.33 -19.46
CA LYS A 83 -0.76 23.08 -20.61
C LYS A 83 0.02 22.63 -21.85
N VAL A 84 1.17 23.24 -22.13
CA VAL A 84 2.04 22.80 -23.24
C VAL A 84 2.54 21.37 -22.99
N LYS A 85 3.03 21.09 -21.78
CA LYS A 85 3.55 19.77 -21.40
C LYS A 85 2.49 18.67 -21.49
N PHE A 86 1.32 18.86 -20.86
CA PHE A 86 0.21 17.90 -20.95
C PHE A 86 -0.31 17.78 -22.37
N GLY A 87 -0.42 18.88 -23.12
CA GLY A 87 -0.85 18.83 -24.52
C GLY A 87 0.04 17.94 -25.40
N PHE A 88 1.37 17.99 -25.22
CA PHE A 88 2.28 17.07 -25.92
C PHE A 88 2.13 15.62 -25.45
N HIS A 89 2.00 15.42 -24.14
CA HIS A 89 1.77 14.09 -23.56
C HIS A 89 0.46 13.47 -24.08
N ASP A 90 -0.63 14.22 -24.14
CA ASP A 90 -1.94 13.74 -24.56
C ASP A 90 -1.95 13.38 -26.05
N ILE A 91 -1.30 14.19 -26.90
CA ILE A 91 -1.12 13.86 -28.31
C ILE A 91 -0.31 12.56 -28.45
N TRP A 92 0.78 12.41 -27.69
CA TRP A 92 1.57 11.20 -27.71
C TRP A 92 0.75 9.97 -27.29
N MET A 93 0.05 10.05 -26.16
CA MET A 93 -0.80 8.96 -25.66
C MET A 93 -1.89 8.60 -26.65
N TYR A 94 -2.58 9.60 -27.22
CA TYR A 94 -3.61 9.39 -28.25
C TYR A 94 -3.08 8.68 -29.50
N LEU A 95 -1.83 8.95 -29.89
CA LEU A 95 -1.22 8.33 -31.07
C LEU A 95 -0.60 6.95 -30.80
N THR A 96 -0.32 6.60 -29.55
CA THR A 96 0.49 5.40 -29.20
C THR A 96 -0.22 4.37 -28.36
N HIS A 97 -1.33 4.72 -27.69
CA HIS A 97 -2.05 3.84 -26.77
C HIS A 97 -3.55 3.80 -27.11
N SER A 98 -4.21 2.66 -26.84
CA SER A 98 -5.67 2.55 -26.93
C SER A 98 -6.36 2.89 -25.60
N LYS A 99 -7.69 3.10 -25.64
CA LYS A 99 -8.49 3.38 -24.43
C LYS A 99 -8.54 2.20 -23.49
N GLU A 100 -8.49 1.01 -24.06
CA GLU A 100 -8.63 -0.26 -23.38
C GLU A 100 -7.36 -0.66 -22.61
N ASP A 101 -6.21 -0.05 -22.93
CA ASP A 101 -4.92 -0.34 -22.30
C ASP A 101 -4.68 0.43 -20.98
N LEU A 102 -5.53 1.40 -20.64
CA LEU A 102 -5.30 2.28 -19.50
C LEU A 102 -5.93 1.74 -18.21
N ASP A 103 -5.09 1.30 -17.29
CA ASP A 103 -5.49 1.00 -15.91
C ASP A 103 -5.70 2.30 -15.12
N PHE A 104 -6.90 2.86 -15.22
CA PHE A 104 -7.29 4.08 -14.50
C PHE A 104 -7.16 3.94 -12.98
N GLU A 105 -7.48 2.77 -12.43
CA GLU A 105 -7.42 2.53 -10.98
C GLU A 105 -5.98 2.57 -10.46
N SER A 106 -5.01 2.07 -11.24
CA SER A 106 -3.58 2.19 -10.90
C SER A 106 -3.07 3.63 -10.83
N LYS A 107 -3.78 4.58 -11.45
CA LYS A 107 -3.41 6.00 -11.47
C LYS A 107 -4.07 6.81 -10.35
N ARG A 108 -4.95 6.19 -9.56
CA ARG A 108 -5.66 6.85 -8.45
C ARG A 108 -4.98 6.59 -7.11
N THR A 109 -3.69 6.89 -7.04
CA THR A 109 -2.87 6.66 -5.84
C THR A 109 -2.35 7.97 -5.26
N GLU A 110 -2.00 7.95 -3.98
CA GLU A 110 -1.29 9.04 -3.31
C GLU A 110 0.07 9.33 -3.95
N GLU A 111 0.65 8.37 -4.67
CA GLU A 111 1.91 8.58 -5.39
C GLU A 111 1.70 9.27 -6.76
N TYR A 112 0.61 8.96 -7.47
CA TYR A 112 0.38 9.47 -8.82
C TYR A 112 -0.49 10.73 -8.85
N ALA A 113 -1.54 10.81 -8.03
CA ALA A 113 -2.47 11.94 -8.03
C ALA A 113 -1.76 13.29 -7.84
N PRO A 114 -0.76 13.43 -6.93
CA PRO A 114 0.00 14.69 -6.77
C PRO A 114 0.82 15.13 -7.99
N LYS A 115 1.04 14.23 -8.97
CA LYS A 115 1.78 14.52 -10.20
C LYS A 115 0.90 15.19 -11.27
N ILE A 116 -0.43 15.04 -11.15
CA ILE A 116 -1.40 15.52 -12.14
C ILE A 116 -2.48 16.43 -11.57
N VAL A 117 -2.62 16.53 -10.25
CA VAL A 117 -3.52 17.49 -9.60
C VAL A 117 -2.69 18.58 -8.93
N PHE A 118 -3.05 19.84 -9.18
CA PHE A 118 -2.27 20.97 -8.70
C PHE A 118 -2.80 21.49 -7.37
N ASN A 119 -1.95 21.46 -6.34
CA ASN A 119 -2.26 21.99 -5.01
C ASN A 119 -2.67 23.47 -5.06
N SER A 120 -2.04 24.27 -5.93
CA SER A 120 -2.40 25.68 -6.16
C SER A 120 -3.84 25.87 -6.67
N SER A 121 -4.36 24.90 -7.43
CA SER A 121 -5.74 24.93 -7.92
C SER A 121 -6.72 24.58 -6.81
N CYS A 122 -6.38 23.61 -5.96
CA CYS A 122 -7.16 23.29 -4.76
C CYS A 122 -7.30 24.54 -3.88
N LYS A 123 -6.18 25.19 -3.56
CA LYS A 123 -6.14 26.41 -2.72
C LYS A 123 -6.87 27.61 -3.31
N LYS A 124 -6.96 27.70 -4.64
CA LYS A 124 -7.72 28.78 -5.30
C LYS A 124 -9.21 28.69 -4.99
N CYS A 125 -9.77 27.47 -4.95
CA CYS A 125 -11.18 27.25 -4.64
C CYS A 125 -11.41 27.15 -3.12
N HIS A 126 -10.55 26.43 -2.42
CA HIS A 126 -10.58 26.23 -0.96
C HIS A 126 -9.74 27.28 -0.24
N SER A 127 -10.10 28.55 -0.43
CA SER A 127 -9.40 29.69 0.19
C SER A 127 -9.58 29.81 1.71
N ASN A 128 -10.63 29.18 2.26
CA ASN A 128 -10.82 29.02 3.69
C ASN A 128 -10.83 27.53 4.05
N LEU A 129 -9.75 27.05 4.67
CA LEU A 129 -9.63 25.67 5.14
C LEU A 129 -10.42 25.42 6.44
N PHE A 130 -10.94 26.46 7.10
CA PHE A 130 -11.70 26.34 8.34
C PHE A 130 -13.13 26.92 8.17
N PRO A 131 -13.97 26.32 7.30
CA PRO A 131 -15.36 26.70 7.19
C PRO A 131 -16.14 26.30 8.45
N GLN A 132 -17.30 26.91 8.71
CA GLN A 132 -18.08 26.66 9.93
C GLN A 132 -18.51 25.19 10.13
N GLU A 133 -18.59 24.40 9.07
CA GLU A 133 -19.08 23.01 9.09
C GLU A 133 -17.94 21.97 9.25
N VAL A 134 -16.68 22.40 9.38
CA VAL A 134 -15.56 21.47 9.57
C VAL A 134 -15.64 20.82 10.95
N THR A 135 -15.38 19.50 11.02
CA THR A 135 -15.35 18.75 12.28
C THR A 135 -14.06 19.05 13.05
N ASP A 136 -14.03 18.79 14.37
CA ASP A 136 -12.80 18.96 15.18
C ASP A 136 -11.63 18.13 14.64
N ASP A 137 -11.89 16.89 14.20
CA ASP A 137 -10.91 16.03 13.53
C ASP A 137 -10.42 16.66 12.21
N GLY A 138 -11.32 17.29 11.45
CA GLY A 138 -10.99 18.02 10.23
C GLY A 138 -10.16 19.27 10.50
N VAL A 139 -10.44 20.01 11.58
CA VAL A 139 -9.61 21.15 12.02
C VAL A 139 -8.20 20.68 12.33
N ALA A 140 -8.06 19.61 13.12
CA ALA A 140 -6.75 19.06 13.46
C ALA A 140 -5.96 18.65 12.21
N ALA A 141 -6.62 18.01 11.24
CA ALA A 141 -6.00 17.62 9.98
C ALA A 141 -5.57 18.82 9.11
N HIS A 142 -6.40 19.86 9.01
CA HIS A 142 -6.07 21.08 8.27
C HIS A 142 -4.97 21.90 8.95
N LEU A 143 -4.94 21.98 10.28
CA LEU A 143 -3.83 22.60 11.02
C LEU A 143 -2.52 21.84 10.78
N TYR A 144 -2.55 20.51 10.85
CA TYR A 144 -1.39 19.69 10.53
C TYR A 144 -0.89 19.96 9.11
N TYR A 145 -1.79 20.06 8.13
CA TYR A 145 -1.46 20.43 6.76
C TYR A 145 -0.79 21.80 6.68
N GLU A 146 -1.38 22.85 7.27
CA GLU A 146 -0.81 24.20 7.22
C GLU A 146 0.58 24.29 7.85
N GLU A 147 0.82 23.53 8.92
CA GLU A 147 2.12 23.50 9.61
C GLU A 147 3.19 22.70 8.84
N ASN A 148 2.79 21.76 7.97
CA ASN A 148 3.69 20.77 7.39
C ASN A 148 3.67 20.70 5.86
N GLU A 149 2.87 21.51 5.17
CA GLU A 149 2.76 21.50 3.71
C GLU A 149 4.12 21.58 3.03
N GLU A 150 4.93 22.60 3.34
CA GLU A 150 6.24 22.78 2.72
C GLU A 150 7.27 21.76 3.23
N LYS A 151 7.26 21.51 4.55
CA LYS A 151 8.23 20.62 5.22
C LYS A 151 8.13 19.19 4.71
N LEU A 152 6.92 18.70 4.51
CA LEU A 152 6.64 17.34 4.09
C LEU A 152 6.23 17.27 2.61
N GLY A 153 5.97 18.39 1.93
CA GLY A 153 5.43 18.37 0.57
C GLY A 153 4.03 17.77 0.51
N LEU A 154 3.17 18.08 1.48
CA LEU A 154 1.78 17.62 1.49
C LEU A 154 0.97 18.34 0.41
N GLN A 155 0.01 17.63 -0.18
CA GLN A 155 -0.94 18.24 -1.12
C GLN A 155 -2.37 17.92 -0.70
N CYS A 156 -3.35 18.75 -1.06
CA CYS A 156 -4.75 18.46 -0.69
C CYS A 156 -5.19 17.05 -1.14
N VAL A 157 -4.74 16.61 -2.32
CA VAL A 157 -5.08 15.29 -2.86
C VAL A 157 -4.39 14.11 -2.19
N THR A 158 -3.32 14.32 -1.40
CA THR A 158 -2.74 13.22 -0.62
C THR A 158 -3.63 12.85 0.56
N CYS A 159 -4.48 13.77 1.03
CA CYS A 159 -5.48 13.49 2.06
C CYS A 159 -6.87 13.23 1.46
N HIS A 160 -7.19 13.85 0.31
CA HIS A 160 -8.51 13.75 -0.35
C HIS A 160 -8.42 13.13 -1.75
N LEU A 161 -8.07 11.84 -1.84
CA LEU A 161 -8.00 11.13 -3.12
C LEU A 161 -9.34 11.07 -3.88
N ASP A 162 -10.46 11.17 -3.16
CA ASP A 162 -11.82 11.12 -3.70
C ASP A 162 -12.37 12.50 -4.12
N ALA A 163 -11.67 13.59 -3.81
CA ALA A 163 -12.14 14.95 -4.10
C ALA A 163 -12.46 15.16 -5.59
N GLY A 164 -11.65 14.58 -6.49
CA GLY A 164 -11.84 14.71 -7.94
C GLY A 164 -12.65 13.59 -8.59
N HIS A 165 -12.70 12.40 -7.98
CA HIS A 165 -13.24 11.21 -8.62
C HIS A 165 -13.90 10.30 -7.60
N PHE A 166 -15.15 9.89 -7.88
CA PHE A 166 -15.86 8.91 -7.07
C PHE A 166 -15.09 7.59 -6.98
N ILE A 167 -14.69 7.20 -5.77
CA ILE A 167 -14.09 5.89 -5.48
C ILE A 167 -15.19 5.03 -4.85
N ALA A 168 -15.59 3.97 -5.54
CA ALA A 168 -16.62 3.08 -5.03
C ALA A 168 -16.19 2.44 -3.70
N GLY A 169 -17.05 2.53 -2.69
CA GLY A 169 -16.79 1.96 -1.36
C GLY A 169 -15.90 2.81 -0.47
N TYR A 170 -15.07 3.72 -0.99
CA TYR A 170 -14.24 4.60 -0.17
C TYR A 170 -15.06 5.66 0.54
N LYS A 171 -14.69 5.97 1.78
CA LYS A 171 -15.25 7.06 2.54
C LYS A 171 -14.18 7.77 3.34
N HIS A 172 -14.14 9.09 3.24
CA HIS A 172 -13.29 9.93 4.06
C HIS A 172 -13.96 10.26 5.41
N GLU A 173 -14.28 9.22 6.19
CA GLU A 173 -14.91 9.36 7.51
C GLU A 173 -14.25 8.45 8.54
N LYS A 174 -14.30 8.85 9.81
CA LYS A 174 -13.85 8.01 10.92
C LYS A 174 -14.72 6.76 11.01
N MET A 175 -14.10 5.60 11.15
CA MET A 175 -14.87 4.37 11.34
C MET A 175 -15.55 4.37 12.71
N THR A 176 -16.88 4.26 12.72
CA THR A 176 -17.69 4.25 13.96
C THR A 176 -18.03 2.84 14.43
N THR A 177 -18.06 1.85 13.53
CA THR A 177 -18.31 0.44 13.85
C THR A 177 -17.48 -0.46 12.95
N ALA A 178 -16.84 -1.48 13.51
CA ALA A 178 -16.20 -2.53 12.73
C ALA A 178 -17.26 -3.44 12.09
N PRO A 179 -17.08 -3.85 10.83
CA PRO A 179 -17.94 -4.84 10.21
C PRO A 179 -17.69 -6.21 10.85
N ILE A 180 -18.78 -6.91 11.17
CA ILE A 180 -18.74 -8.22 11.83
C ILE A 180 -19.23 -9.28 10.84
N ASP A 181 -18.38 -10.27 10.57
CA ASP A 181 -18.84 -11.48 9.90
C ASP A 181 -19.81 -12.22 10.83
N THR A 182 -21.07 -12.35 10.38
CA THR A 182 -22.15 -13.02 11.15
C THR A 182 -22.37 -14.45 10.68
N THR A 183 -21.58 -14.94 9.72
CA THR A 183 -21.71 -16.27 9.17
C THR A 183 -21.07 -17.32 10.08
N GLY A 184 -21.76 -18.45 10.26
CA GLY A 184 -21.27 -19.56 11.06
C GLY A 184 -21.39 -19.38 12.59
N PRO A 185 -21.05 -20.46 13.34
CA PRO A 185 -21.14 -20.48 14.79
C PRO A 185 -19.97 -19.74 15.45
N VAL A 186 -20.20 -19.21 16.64
CA VAL A 186 -19.14 -18.74 17.53
C VAL A 186 -18.45 -19.97 18.14
N TYR A 187 -17.12 -20.02 18.09
CA TYR A 187 -16.35 -21.09 18.70
C TYR A 187 -16.28 -20.91 20.21
N SER A 188 -16.49 -21.98 20.97
CA SER A 188 -16.39 -21.97 22.43
C SER A 188 -14.99 -22.29 22.94
N GLU A 189 -14.22 -23.06 22.19
CA GLU A 189 -12.92 -23.62 22.60
C GLU A 189 -11.92 -23.54 21.44
N PRO A 190 -10.60 -23.51 21.73
CA PRO A 190 -9.58 -23.57 20.70
C PRO A 190 -9.52 -24.96 20.07
N ALA A 191 -8.88 -25.07 18.91
CA ALA A 191 -8.76 -26.34 18.23
C ALA A 191 -7.94 -27.33 19.06
N SER A 192 -8.24 -28.63 19.00
CA SER A 192 -7.39 -29.67 19.59
C SER A 192 -6.29 -30.05 18.61
N VAL A 193 -5.03 -29.95 19.03
CA VAL A 193 -3.85 -30.25 18.22
C VAL A 193 -3.09 -31.38 18.91
N THR A 194 -3.08 -32.57 18.31
CA THR A 194 -2.49 -33.78 18.92
C THR A 194 -1.27 -34.30 18.17
N SER A 195 -0.92 -33.69 17.04
CA SER A 195 0.16 -34.12 16.17
C SER A 195 0.66 -32.97 15.31
N PHE A 196 1.88 -33.09 14.81
CA PHE A 196 2.45 -32.16 13.84
C PHE A 196 1.84 -32.37 12.44
N ALA A 197 0.65 -31.81 12.22
CA ALA A 197 -0.09 -31.84 10.97
C ALA A 197 -0.92 -30.56 10.83
N ASN A 198 -1.28 -30.20 9.60
CA ASN A 198 -2.12 -29.02 9.35
C ASN A 198 -3.40 -29.10 10.20
N PHE A 199 -3.78 -27.96 10.76
CA PHE A 199 -5.00 -27.83 11.56
C PHE A 199 -5.65 -26.48 11.31
N THR A 200 -6.91 -26.35 11.71
CA THR A 200 -7.62 -25.07 11.68
C THR A 200 -7.77 -24.61 13.12
N GLU A 201 -7.05 -23.56 13.52
CA GLU A 201 -7.22 -22.93 14.83
C GLU A 201 -8.58 -22.23 14.88
N THR A 202 -9.39 -22.57 15.87
CA THR A 202 -10.65 -21.87 16.15
C THR A 202 -10.41 -20.85 17.25
N ILE A 203 -10.89 -19.62 17.09
CA ILE A 203 -10.63 -18.56 18.08
C ILE A 203 -11.84 -18.43 19.01
N PRO A 204 -11.74 -18.82 20.30
CA PRO A 204 -12.86 -18.82 21.24
C PRO A 204 -13.54 -17.45 21.37
N GLY A 205 -14.86 -17.41 21.55
CA GLY A 205 -15.63 -16.17 21.64
C GLY A 205 -15.84 -15.45 20.30
N THR A 206 -15.22 -15.93 19.22
CA THR A 206 -15.34 -15.35 17.88
C THR A 206 -15.82 -16.38 16.86
N ARG A 207 -16.09 -15.92 15.63
CA ARG A 207 -16.35 -16.77 14.45
C ARG A 207 -15.12 -16.98 13.59
N ALA A 208 -13.99 -16.40 13.98
CA ALA A 208 -12.77 -16.44 13.20
C ALA A 208 -12.02 -17.76 13.43
N SER A 209 -11.38 -18.23 12.38
CA SER A 209 -10.48 -19.37 12.40
C SER A 209 -9.28 -19.13 11.50
N ILE A 210 -8.16 -19.79 11.78
CA ILE A 210 -6.92 -19.66 11.01
C ILE A 210 -6.45 -21.06 10.58
N ASN A 211 -6.31 -21.28 9.27
CA ASN A 211 -5.69 -22.51 8.77
C ASN A 211 -4.19 -22.43 9.01
N MET A 212 -3.66 -23.39 9.77
CA MET A 212 -2.26 -23.51 10.14
C MET A 212 -1.64 -24.68 9.39
N VAL A 213 -0.53 -24.41 8.70
CA VAL A 213 0.24 -25.37 7.92
C VAL A 213 1.46 -25.83 8.72
N ALA A 214 1.66 -27.14 8.82
CA ALA A 214 2.83 -27.75 9.45
C ALA A 214 4.05 -27.62 8.54
N VAL A 215 5.02 -26.79 8.93
CA VAL A 215 6.25 -26.52 8.19
C VAL A 215 7.38 -27.34 8.82
N PRO A 216 7.92 -28.39 8.15
CA PRO A 216 8.70 -29.45 8.80
C PRO A 216 10.07 -29.02 9.36
N GLY A 217 10.50 -27.79 9.12
CA GLY A 217 11.84 -27.34 9.47
C GLY A 217 12.94 -28.07 8.69
N GLY A 218 14.16 -27.62 8.84
CA GLY A 218 15.33 -28.20 8.20
C GLY A 218 16.38 -27.17 7.85
N LYS A 219 17.34 -27.59 7.03
CA LYS A 219 18.44 -26.75 6.56
C LYS A 219 18.10 -26.16 5.19
N PHE A 220 18.41 -24.88 5.01
CA PHE A 220 18.32 -24.23 3.71
C PHE A 220 19.39 -23.14 3.56
N THR A 221 19.62 -22.70 2.32
CA THR A 221 20.46 -21.54 2.05
C THR A 221 19.59 -20.28 2.06
N MET A 222 19.79 -19.42 3.07
CA MET A 222 19.13 -18.13 3.21
C MET A 222 19.89 -17.06 2.42
N GLY A 223 19.16 -16.15 1.78
CA GLY A 223 19.72 -15.05 0.99
C GLY A 223 19.91 -15.37 -0.49
N SER A 224 20.53 -14.41 -1.19
CA SER A 224 20.65 -14.44 -2.64
C SER A 224 21.93 -15.10 -3.12
N LYS A 225 21.81 -15.94 -4.16
CA LYS A 225 22.97 -16.51 -4.86
C LYS A 225 23.66 -15.38 -5.65
N LYS A 226 25.00 -15.38 -5.65
CA LYS A 226 25.78 -14.39 -6.41
C LYS A 226 25.40 -14.39 -7.88
N GLY A 227 25.28 -13.19 -8.46
CA GLY A 227 25.00 -12.99 -9.88
C GLY A 227 23.51 -12.88 -10.24
N ASP A 228 22.61 -12.89 -9.25
CA ASP A 228 21.23 -12.41 -9.48
C ASP A 228 21.26 -10.89 -9.74
N LYS A 229 20.75 -10.46 -10.90
CA LYS A 229 20.74 -9.05 -11.30
C LYS A 229 19.88 -8.20 -10.36
N PHE A 230 18.86 -8.79 -9.75
CA PHE A 230 17.87 -8.06 -8.94
C PHE A 230 18.10 -8.20 -7.44
N SER A 231 19.14 -8.93 -7.02
CA SER A 231 19.51 -9.03 -5.61
C SER A 231 20.08 -7.72 -5.08
N ARG A 232 19.69 -7.35 -3.87
CA ARG A 232 20.21 -6.18 -3.15
C ARG A 232 21.44 -6.56 -2.30
N PRO A 233 22.30 -5.60 -1.92
CA PRO A 233 23.50 -5.86 -1.13
C PRO A 233 23.23 -6.54 0.22
N ASP A 234 22.12 -6.20 0.86
CA ASP A 234 21.67 -6.72 2.16
C ASP A 234 21.09 -8.14 2.11
N GLU A 235 21.00 -8.74 0.91
CA GLU A 235 20.64 -10.16 0.71
C GLU A 235 21.85 -11.09 0.73
N TYR A 236 23.04 -10.56 1.00
CA TYR A 236 24.32 -11.28 0.99
C TYR A 236 25.01 -11.25 2.37
N PRO A 237 25.88 -12.24 2.66
CA PRO A 237 26.12 -13.44 1.88
C PRO A 237 24.99 -14.47 2.02
N ALA A 238 24.79 -15.29 0.99
CA ALA A 238 24.02 -16.51 1.13
C ALA A 238 24.70 -17.44 2.15
N HIS A 239 23.96 -17.94 3.13
CA HIS A 239 24.48 -18.73 4.23
C HIS A 239 23.51 -19.86 4.63
N GLU A 240 24.06 -20.95 5.20
CA GLU A 240 23.24 -22.06 5.69
C GLU A 240 22.56 -21.70 7.01
N VAL A 241 21.25 -21.92 7.08
CA VAL A 241 20.43 -21.73 8.27
C VAL A 241 19.63 -23.01 8.55
N THR A 242 19.51 -23.37 9.83
CA THR A 242 18.61 -24.43 10.29
C THR A 242 17.40 -23.78 10.95
N VAL A 243 16.21 -24.17 10.51
CA VAL A 243 14.92 -23.75 11.08
C VAL A 243 14.25 -24.95 11.72
N SER A 244 13.82 -24.82 12.97
CA SER A 244 13.05 -25.84 13.69
C SER A 244 11.65 -26.01 13.08
N PRO A 245 10.96 -27.16 13.25
CA PRO A 245 9.59 -27.32 12.78
C PRO A 245 8.64 -26.34 13.50
N PHE A 246 7.68 -25.77 12.77
CA PHE A 246 6.70 -24.81 13.30
C PHE A 246 5.40 -24.87 12.51
N PHE A 247 4.36 -24.20 12.98
CA PHE A 247 3.16 -23.94 12.17
C PHE A 247 3.14 -22.52 11.63
N MET A 248 2.68 -22.34 10.40
CA MET A 248 2.48 -21.03 9.79
C MET A 248 1.06 -20.91 9.24
N ALA A 249 0.43 -19.75 9.39
CA ALA A 249 -0.86 -19.50 8.77
C ALA A 249 -0.78 -19.67 7.23
N GLU A 250 -1.76 -20.36 6.64
CA GLU A 250 -1.84 -20.65 5.20
C GLU A 250 -1.74 -19.37 4.36
N VAL A 251 -2.36 -18.31 4.84
CA VAL A 251 -2.52 -16.99 4.20
C VAL A 251 -2.14 -15.89 5.17
N GLU A 252 -1.98 -14.68 4.67
CA GLU A 252 -1.88 -13.48 5.52
C GLU A 252 -3.12 -13.36 6.43
N VAL A 253 -2.96 -12.73 7.60
CA VAL A 253 -4.10 -12.46 8.49
C VAL A 253 -5.14 -11.66 7.71
N THR A 254 -6.35 -12.19 7.65
CA THR A 254 -7.46 -11.64 6.88
C THR A 254 -8.19 -10.54 7.64
N TRP A 255 -8.94 -9.69 6.94
CA TRP A 255 -9.82 -8.71 7.58
C TRP A 255 -10.82 -9.36 8.54
N ASN A 256 -11.37 -10.53 8.21
CA ASN A 256 -12.27 -11.26 9.11
C ASN A 256 -11.61 -11.63 10.45
N GLN A 257 -10.35 -12.07 10.41
CA GLN A 257 -9.58 -12.41 11.60
C GLN A 257 -9.19 -11.15 12.38
N TYR A 258 -8.72 -10.11 11.69
CA TYR A 258 -8.31 -8.85 12.33
C TYR A 258 -9.50 -8.12 12.97
N TRP A 259 -10.68 -8.15 12.35
CA TRP A 259 -11.87 -7.54 12.95
C TRP A 259 -12.36 -8.28 14.19
N ALA A 260 -12.18 -9.62 14.26
CA ALA A 260 -12.45 -10.36 15.49
C ALA A 260 -11.58 -9.86 16.65
N PHE A 261 -10.28 -9.65 16.39
CA PHE A 261 -9.37 -9.01 17.35
C PHE A 261 -9.83 -7.60 17.72
N TYR A 262 -10.07 -6.74 16.73
CA TYR A 262 -10.45 -5.35 16.96
C TYR A 262 -11.75 -5.23 17.79
N VAL A 263 -12.79 -6.00 17.47
CA VAL A 263 -14.08 -5.93 18.17
C VAL A 263 -13.95 -6.34 19.65
N GLU A 264 -13.11 -7.32 19.97
CA GLU A 264 -12.91 -7.76 21.36
C GLU A 264 -12.01 -6.82 22.16
N THR A 265 -11.10 -6.10 21.50
CA THR A 265 -10.00 -5.40 22.18
C THR A 265 -10.01 -3.89 21.99
N MET A 266 -10.87 -3.35 21.11
CA MET A 266 -10.88 -1.93 20.79
C MET A 266 -10.93 -1.10 22.06
N SER A 267 -10.01 -0.15 22.17
CA SER A 267 -9.86 0.67 23.35
C SER A 267 -9.87 2.15 22.97
N GLU A 268 -10.29 2.98 23.91
CA GLU A 268 -10.16 4.43 23.80
C GLU A 268 -8.97 4.86 24.66
N GLY A 269 -7.99 5.53 24.06
CA GLY A 269 -6.82 6.02 24.79
C GLY A 269 -5.59 6.23 23.91
N ARG A 270 -4.60 6.95 24.47
CA ARG A 270 -3.31 7.27 23.81
C ARG A 270 -2.14 6.82 24.70
N THR A 271 -2.17 5.56 25.14
CA THR A 271 -1.09 4.97 25.93
C THR A 271 0.06 4.58 25.00
N LYS A 272 1.31 4.77 25.45
CA LYS A 272 2.49 4.45 24.63
C LYS A 272 2.59 2.95 24.32
N PRO A 273 3.08 2.56 23.13
CA PRO A 273 3.19 1.16 22.71
C PRO A 273 3.95 0.29 23.71
N GLU A 274 5.06 0.79 24.25
CA GLU A 274 5.94 0.01 25.13
C GLU A 274 5.23 -0.33 26.45
N VAL A 275 4.41 0.60 26.95
CA VAL A 275 3.63 0.40 28.17
C VAL A 275 2.51 -0.61 27.95
N ILE A 276 1.81 -0.52 26.82
CA ILE A 276 0.75 -1.48 26.48
C ILE A 276 1.37 -2.86 26.22
N TYR A 277 2.45 -2.96 25.44
CA TYR A 277 3.12 -4.24 25.16
C TYR A 277 3.60 -4.91 26.46
N ALA A 278 4.27 -4.14 27.33
CA ALA A 278 4.75 -4.65 28.61
C ALA A 278 3.58 -5.08 29.50
N ASN A 279 2.46 -4.35 29.49
CA ASN A 279 1.26 -4.73 30.24
C ASN A 279 0.61 -6.00 29.67
N ASN A 280 0.39 -6.07 28.36
CA ASN A 280 -0.24 -7.21 27.68
C ASN A 280 0.60 -8.50 27.78
N SER A 281 1.92 -8.37 27.94
CA SER A 281 2.84 -9.51 28.05
C SER A 281 2.99 -10.05 29.47
N ARG A 282 2.27 -9.48 30.45
CA ARG A 282 2.34 -9.95 31.83
C ARG A 282 1.56 -11.27 31.99
N PRO A 283 2.04 -12.20 32.82
CA PRO A 283 1.33 -13.46 33.06
C PRO A 283 0.05 -13.28 33.88
N ASP A 284 -0.15 -12.12 34.54
CA ASP A 284 -1.29 -11.84 35.42
C ASP A 284 -2.37 -10.94 34.79
N VAL A 285 -2.29 -10.64 33.48
CA VAL A 285 -3.35 -9.89 32.78
C VAL A 285 -4.44 -10.80 32.22
N ASP A 286 -5.68 -10.34 32.35
CA ASP A 286 -6.90 -11.01 31.88
C ASP A 286 -7.47 -10.40 30.58
N ALA A 287 -6.86 -9.33 30.06
CA ALA A 287 -7.28 -8.66 28.84
C ALA A 287 -6.12 -7.98 28.08
N VAL A 288 -6.28 -7.84 26.76
CA VAL A 288 -5.39 -7.11 25.85
C VAL A 288 -6.06 -5.81 25.44
N SER A 289 -5.36 -4.68 25.56
CA SER A 289 -5.81 -3.42 24.96
C SER A 289 -5.43 -3.39 23.48
N GLY A 290 -6.41 -3.18 22.61
CA GLY A 290 -6.26 -3.20 21.16
C GLY A 290 -6.44 -1.84 20.49
N PRO A 291 -6.64 -1.83 19.16
CA PRO A 291 -6.53 -0.64 18.35
C PRO A 291 -7.59 0.42 18.65
N THR A 292 -7.20 1.68 18.51
CA THR A 292 -8.13 2.81 18.44
C THR A 292 -8.84 2.84 17.08
N PRO A 293 -10.02 3.47 16.96
CA PRO A 293 -10.70 3.63 15.68
C PRO A 293 -9.81 4.34 14.64
N PRO A 294 -9.70 3.81 13.40
CA PRO A 294 -8.89 4.43 12.36
C PRO A 294 -9.48 5.74 11.84
N PHE A 295 -8.59 6.66 11.44
CA PHE A 295 -8.93 7.84 10.64
C PHE A 295 -9.10 7.40 9.18
N GLY A 296 -10.35 7.18 8.76
CA GLY A 296 -10.67 6.63 7.44
C GLY A 296 -10.90 5.11 7.45
N MET A 297 -11.16 4.56 6.28
CA MET A 297 -11.36 3.12 6.12
C MET A 297 -10.02 2.41 5.86
N PRO A 298 -9.58 1.51 6.76
CA PRO A 298 -8.26 0.92 6.65
C PRO A 298 -8.15 -0.11 5.51
N ASP A 299 -9.28 -0.65 5.02
CA ASP A 299 -9.34 -1.52 3.83
C ASP A 299 -9.27 -0.76 2.49
N GLN A 300 -9.18 0.58 2.53
CA GLN A 300 -9.11 1.45 1.35
C GLN A 300 -10.34 1.37 0.42
N GLY A 301 -11.45 0.80 0.90
CA GLY A 301 -12.63 0.51 0.09
C GLY A 301 -12.44 -0.64 -0.91
N TRP A 302 -11.37 -1.44 -0.80
CA TRP A 302 -11.11 -2.58 -1.68
C TRP A 302 -11.90 -3.83 -1.34
N GLY A 303 -12.62 -3.79 -0.22
CA GLY A 303 -13.37 -4.91 0.32
C GLY A 303 -12.58 -5.65 1.40
N MET A 304 -13.35 -6.23 2.31
CA MET A 304 -12.84 -6.94 3.49
C MET A 304 -13.02 -8.46 3.31
N GLY A 305 -13.35 -9.18 4.39
CA GLY A 305 -13.54 -10.62 4.34
C GLY A 305 -12.20 -11.37 4.39
N ASN A 306 -11.99 -12.24 3.40
CA ASN A 306 -10.79 -13.08 3.29
C ASN A 306 -9.59 -12.36 2.63
N ARG A 307 -9.75 -11.09 2.24
CA ARG A 307 -8.62 -10.25 1.81
C ARG A 307 -7.65 -10.04 2.97
N PRO A 308 -6.34 -9.88 2.71
CA PRO A 308 -5.38 -9.57 3.76
C PRO A 308 -5.77 -8.28 4.48
N ALA A 309 -5.70 -8.30 5.79
CA ALA A 309 -5.73 -7.08 6.59
C ALA A 309 -4.48 -6.25 6.24
N ILE A 310 -4.69 -4.95 6.00
CA ILE A 310 -3.64 -4.03 5.57
C ILE A 310 -3.63 -2.76 6.41
N THR A 311 -2.58 -1.94 6.27
CA THR A 311 -2.40 -0.63 6.94
C THR A 311 -2.19 -0.73 8.44
N MET A 312 -1.81 -1.88 8.98
CA MET A 312 -1.41 -2.00 10.39
C MET A 312 0.09 -1.76 10.56
N THR A 313 0.46 -1.23 11.72
CA THR A 313 1.84 -1.19 12.18
C THR A 313 2.32 -2.57 12.63
N HIS A 314 3.63 -2.74 12.74
CA HIS A 314 4.24 -3.94 13.34
C HIS A 314 3.72 -4.18 14.77
N TYR A 315 3.63 -3.12 15.56
CA TYR A 315 3.09 -3.14 16.92
C TYR A 315 1.64 -3.70 16.97
N ALA A 316 0.79 -3.32 16.03
CA ALA A 316 -0.56 -3.85 15.95
C ALA A 316 -0.58 -5.34 15.56
N ALA A 317 0.34 -5.77 14.71
CA ALA A 317 0.52 -7.17 14.34
C ALA A 317 1.02 -8.03 15.52
N GLU A 318 1.97 -7.54 16.31
CA GLU A 318 2.40 -8.22 17.55
C GLU A 318 1.29 -8.29 18.59
N THR A 319 0.52 -7.23 18.75
CA THR A 319 -0.61 -7.20 19.69
C THR A 319 -1.70 -8.21 19.28
N PHE A 320 -1.94 -8.37 17.97
CA PHE A 320 -2.81 -9.43 17.47
C PHE A 320 -2.29 -10.83 17.87
N CYS A 321 -0.98 -11.07 17.74
CA CYS A 321 -0.37 -12.34 18.15
C CYS A 321 -0.51 -12.59 19.66
N GLN A 322 -0.35 -11.56 20.50
CA GLN A 322 -0.57 -11.65 21.95
C GLN A 322 -2.02 -12.00 22.28
N TRP A 323 -2.98 -11.32 21.65
CA TRP A 323 -4.40 -11.62 21.81
C TRP A 323 -4.69 -13.06 21.38
N LEU A 324 -4.26 -13.48 20.19
CA LEU A 324 -4.47 -14.84 19.69
C LEU A 324 -3.86 -15.89 20.64
N SER A 325 -2.69 -15.58 21.20
CA SER A 325 -2.04 -16.44 22.20
C SER A 325 -2.87 -16.60 23.46
N LEU A 326 -3.45 -15.51 23.98
CA LEU A 326 -4.32 -15.56 25.16
C LEU A 326 -5.63 -16.30 24.88
N LYS A 327 -6.23 -16.10 23.70
CA LYS A 327 -7.49 -16.73 23.31
C LYS A 327 -7.36 -18.25 23.14
N THR A 328 -6.23 -18.72 22.63
CA THR A 328 -5.99 -20.14 22.35
C THR A 328 -5.18 -20.82 23.45
N GLY A 329 -4.49 -20.01 24.25
CA GLY A 329 -3.45 -20.43 25.18
C GLY A 329 -2.25 -21.11 24.50
N ARG A 330 -2.03 -20.91 23.20
CA ARG A 330 -0.83 -21.33 22.46
C ARG A 330 0.08 -20.13 22.23
N HIS A 331 1.35 -20.37 21.93
CA HIS A 331 2.29 -19.29 21.63
C HIS A 331 2.22 -18.90 20.14
N TYR A 332 1.50 -17.82 19.85
CA TYR A 332 1.45 -17.19 18.52
C TYR A 332 2.35 -15.96 18.46
N ARG A 333 3.05 -15.81 17.33
CA ARG A 333 3.96 -14.68 17.07
C ARG A 333 4.09 -14.40 15.57
N LEU A 334 4.81 -13.33 15.23
CA LEU A 334 5.29 -13.11 13.88
C LEU A 334 6.40 -14.12 13.54
N PRO A 335 6.53 -14.56 12.27
CA PRO A 335 7.64 -15.40 11.85
C PRO A 335 8.97 -14.68 12.03
N THR A 336 10.03 -15.41 12.32
CA THR A 336 11.37 -14.86 12.07
C THR A 336 11.58 -14.71 10.57
N GLU A 337 12.52 -13.87 10.17
CA GLU A 337 12.86 -13.71 8.76
C GLU A 337 13.31 -15.04 8.13
N ALA A 338 14.08 -15.84 8.90
CA ALA A 338 14.54 -17.14 8.43
C ALA A 338 13.39 -18.13 8.25
N GLU A 339 12.44 -18.16 9.19
CA GLU A 339 11.20 -18.96 9.05
C GLU A 339 10.40 -18.53 7.83
N TRP A 340 10.26 -17.22 7.62
CA TRP A 340 9.54 -16.68 6.48
C TRP A 340 10.20 -17.08 5.15
N GLU A 341 11.52 -16.91 5.01
CA GLU A 341 12.22 -17.26 3.77
C GLU A 341 12.22 -18.78 3.53
N TYR A 342 12.44 -19.58 4.57
CA TYR A 342 12.35 -21.04 4.50
C TYR A 342 10.96 -21.48 4.00
N ALA A 343 9.92 -20.91 4.61
CA ALA A 343 8.54 -21.18 4.26
C ALA A 343 8.21 -20.74 2.83
N ALA A 344 8.65 -19.55 2.41
CA ALA A 344 8.42 -19.01 1.08
C ALA A 344 9.05 -19.88 -0.01
N ARG A 345 10.27 -20.36 0.21
CA ARG A 345 11.00 -21.22 -0.73
C ARG A 345 10.34 -22.59 -0.93
N GLY A 346 9.67 -23.14 0.09
CA GLY A 346 9.03 -24.45 -0.03
C GLY A 346 9.99 -25.56 -0.50
N GLY A 347 11.26 -25.48 -0.10
CA GLY A 347 12.32 -26.42 -0.50
C GLY A 347 13.02 -26.11 -1.83
N THR A 348 12.71 -25.01 -2.53
CA THR A 348 13.47 -24.60 -3.72
C THR A 348 14.66 -23.69 -3.38
N GLU A 349 15.64 -23.66 -4.28
CA GLU A 349 16.80 -22.76 -4.17
C GLU A 349 16.81 -21.67 -5.26
N THR A 350 15.73 -21.57 -6.03
CA THR A 350 15.55 -20.59 -7.10
C THR A 350 15.05 -19.25 -6.52
N PRO A 351 15.08 -18.15 -7.31
CA PRO A 351 14.54 -16.86 -6.88
C PRO A 351 13.03 -16.91 -6.54
N TYR A 352 12.29 -17.84 -7.14
CA TYR A 352 10.89 -18.13 -6.84
C TYR A 352 10.72 -19.60 -6.44
N PHE A 353 9.62 -19.95 -5.76
CA PHE A 353 9.26 -21.34 -5.48
C PHE A 353 8.62 -22.07 -6.67
N PHE A 354 8.42 -21.37 -7.79
CA PHE A 354 7.88 -21.87 -9.04
C PHE A 354 8.87 -21.66 -10.20
N GLU A 355 8.58 -22.26 -11.36
CA GLU A 355 9.42 -22.15 -12.55
C GLU A 355 9.53 -20.68 -13.03
N GLY A 356 10.72 -20.26 -13.41
CA GLY A 356 10.98 -18.95 -13.99
C GLY A 356 12.10 -18.18 -13.29
N LYS A 357 12.40 -17.00 -13.82
CA LYS A 357 13.40 -16.09 -13.26
C LYS A 357 12.89 -14.65 -13.33
N PRO A 358 13.40 -13.75 -12.48
CA PRO A 358 12.85 -12.40 -12.39
C PRO A 358 12.85 -11.62 -13.70
N SER A 359 13.89 -11.76 -14.52
CA SER A 359 13.95 -11.11 -15.84
C SER A 359 12.90 -11.57 -16.85
N SER A 360 12.27 -12.73 -16.63
CA SER A 360 11.18 -13.23 -17.47
C SER A 360 9.84 -12.58 -17.13
N TYR A 361 9.66 -12.15 -15.88
CA TYR A 361 8.37 -11.68 -15.32
C TYR A 361 8.36 -10.19 -14.98
N SER A 362 9.55 -9.58 -14.94
CA SER A 362 9.71 -8.16 -14.71
C SER A 362 9.29 -7.37 -15.94
N SER A 363 8.53 -6.32 -15.71
CA SER A 363 8.22 -5.32 -16.74
C SER A 363 9.43 -4.43 -17.06
N GLU A 364 10.50 -4.51 -16.27
CA GLU A 364 11.71 -3.72 -16.47
C GLU A 364 12.51 -4.18 -17.69
N GLY A 365 12.98 -3.21 -18.47
CA GLY A 365 13.91 -3.41 -19.57
C GLY A 365 13.29 -3.20 -20.95
N LEU A 366 14.13 -2.75 -21.88
CA LEU A 366 13.71 -2.34 -23.22
C LEU A 366 12.97 -3.45 -23.99
N TRP A 367 13.37 -4.71 -23.81
CA TRP A 367 12.74 -5.84 -24.50
C TRP A 367 11.28 -6.06 -24.05
N ASN A 368 11.06 -6.17 -22.74
CA ASN A 368 9.73 -6.45 -22.18
C ASN A 368 8.77 -5.27 -22.36
N SER A 369 9.31 -4.04 -22.40
CA SER A 369 8.55 -2.85 -22.77
C SER A 369 8.06 -2.85 -24.23
N ILE A 370 8.76 -3.52 -25.15
CA ILE A 370 8.41 -3.54 -26.59
C ILE A 370 7.56 -4.76 -26.95
N PHE A 371 7.88 -5.93 -26.39
CA PHE A 371 7.29 -7.21 -26.78
C PHE A 371 6.29 -7.77 -25.76
N GLY A 372 6.10 -7.09 -24.64
CA GLY A 372 5.31 -7.57 -23.52
C GLY A 372 6.09 -8.51 -22.60
N THR A 373 5.52 -8.74 -21.42
CA THR A 373 6.09 -9.58 -20.37
C THR A 373 5.33 -10.92 -20.33
N ASP A 374 6.03 -12.04 -20.23
CA ASP A 374 5.36 -13.33 -19.98
C ASP A 374 4.83 -13.32 -18.54
N THR A 375 3.53 -13.51 -18.37
CA THR A 375 2.90 -13.53 -17.04
C THR A 375 2.24 -14.87 -16.72
N THR A 376 2.40 -15.87 -17.61
CA THR A 376 1.63 -17.12 -17.59
C THR A 376 1.82 -17.89 -16.28
N THR A 377 3.07 -18.08 -15.85
CA THR A 377 3.38 -18.84 -14.64
C THR A 377 3.18 -18.02 -13.37
N ILE A 378 3.71 -16.79 -13.32
CA ILE A 378 3.68 -15.95 -12.11
C ILE A 378 2.24 -15.59 -11.70
N ASN A 379 1.32 -15.38 -12.65
CA ASN A 379 -0.09 -15.09 -12.35
C ASN A 379 -0.81 -16.19 -11.57
N ARG A 380 -0.28 -17.41 -11.57
CA ARG A 380 -0.82 -18.52 -10.79
C ARG A 380 -0.44 -18.45 -9.32
N TYR A 381 0.66 -17.76 -8.96
CA TYR A 381 1.28 -17.87 -7.65
C TYR A 381 1.44 -16.53 -6.92
N ALA A 382 1.38 -15.40 -7.62
CA ALA A 382 1.63 -14.08 -7.05
C ALA A 382 0.62 -13.04 -7.54
N ILE A 383 0.28 -12.10 -6.66
CA ILE A 383 -0.48 -10.89 -6.97
C ILE A 383 0.50 -9.71 -6.98
N TYR A 384 0.66 -9.04 -8.12
CA TYR A 384 1.72 -8.05 -8.31
C TYR A 384 1.31 -6.98 -9.33
N ALA A 385 2.20 -6.03 -9.64
CA ALA A 385 1.87 -4.84 -10.41
C ALA A 385 1.08 -5.12 -11.71
N LEU A 386 1.39 -6.21 -12.43
CA LEU A 386 0.77 -6.50 -13.73
C LEU A 386 -0.59 -7.21 -13.65
N ASN A 387 -1.00 -7.76 -12.50
CA ASN A 387 -2.26 -8.51 -12.39
C ASN A 387 -3.19 -8.04 -11.25
N SER A 388 -2.70 -7.18 -10.36
CA SER A 388 -3.42 -6.77 -9.16
C SER A 388 -4.53 -5.74 -9.43
N LYS A 389 -4.34 -4.93 -10.48
CA LYS A 389 -5.07 -3.67 -10.70
C LYS A 389 -4.93 -2.72 -9.51
N ASN A 390 -3.71 -2.66 -8.97
CA ASN A 390 -3.32 -1.77 -7.89
C ASN A 390 -4.13 -1.92 -6.59
N ARG A 391 -4.49 -3.17 -6.26
CA ARG A 391 -5.17 -3.54 -5.02
C ARG A 391 -4.82 -4.96 -4.62
N THR A 392 -5.01 -5.28 -3.35
CA THR A 392 -4.90 -6.67 -2.86
C THR A 392 -5.92 -7.58 -3.56
N GLN A 393 -5.78 -8.90 -3.37
CA GLN A 393 -6.76 -9.88 -3.81
C GLN A 393 -7.03 -10.92 -2.72
N GLU A 394 -8.11 -11.67 -2.88
CA GLU A 394 -8.38 -12.83 -2.01
C GLU A 394 -7.37 -13.96 -2.26
N PRO A 395 -6.97 -14.71 -1.22
CA PRO A 395 -6.01 -15.81 -1.35
C PRO A 395 -6.43 -16.92 -2.32
N SER A 396 -7.74 -17.04 -2.60
CA SER A 396 -8.28 -18.00 -3.58
C SER A 396 -7.78 -17.76 -5.01
N ARG A 397 -7.22 -16.59 -5.30
CA ARG A 397 -6.70 -16.21 -6.63
C ARG A 397 -5.37 -16.86 -6.99
N VAL A 398 -4.60 -17.32 -6.02
CA VAL A 398 -3.28 -17.93 -6.25
C VAL A 398 -3.23 -19.36 -5.73
N ALA A 399 -2.41 -20.19 -6.35
CA ALA A 399 -2.09 -21.53 -5.89
C ALA A 399 -1.06 -21.47 -4.75
N PRO A 400 -1.05 -22.46 -3.84
CA PRO A 400 -0.06 -22.53 -2.77
C PRO A 400 1.32 -22.91 -3.30
N ASN A 401 2.34 -22.60 -2.51
CA ASN A 401 3.71 -23.11 -2.68
C ASN A 401 3.80 -24.59 -2.24
N PRO A 402 4.97 -25.25 -2.37
CA PRO A 402 5.11 -26.68 -2.04
C PRO A 402 4.79 -27.07 -0.59
N PHE A 403 4.84 -26.14 0.36
CA PHE A 403 4.42 -26.38 1.75
C PHE A 403 2.92 -26.19 1.96
N GLY A 404 2.19 -25.63 0.99
CA GLY A 404 0.76 -25.37 1.12
C GLY A 404 0.43 -23.92 1.47
N LEU A 405 1.41 -23.02 1.49
CA LEU A 405 1.23 -21.60 1.84
C LEU A 405 0.90 -20.77 0.60
N ARG A 406 -0.05 -19.84 0.71
CA ARG A 406 -0.45 -18.94 -0.37
C ARG A 406 0.04 -17.51 -0.12
N ASN A 407 0.12 -16.74 -1.20
CA ASN A 407 0.56 -15.34 -1.20
C ASN A 407 1.91 -15.12 -0.48
N MET A 408 2.81 -16.12 -0.44
CA MET A 408 4.15 -15.89 0.08
C MET A 408 4.92 -14.86 -0.76
N LEU A 409 4.51 -14.62 -2.01
CA LEU A 409 5.11 -13.64 -2.91
C LEU A 409 4.01 -12.73 -3.47
N GLY A 410 4.14 -11.42 -3.25
CA GLY A 410 3.16 -10.41 -3.66
C GLY A 410 1.96 -10.29 -2.73
N ASN A 411 0.87 -9.70 -3.24
CA ASN A 411 -0.34 -9.31 -2.53
C ASN A 411 -0.07 -8.23 -1.47
N VAL A 412 0.52 -8.58 -0.33
CA VAL A 412 0.99 -7.63 0.67
C VAL A 412 2.36 -8.06 1.17
N MET A 413 3.18 -7.06 1.49
CA MET A 413 4.36 -7.28 2.27
C MET A 413 3.98 -7.79 3.66
N GLU A 414 4.85 -8.58 4.28
CA GLU A 414 4.59 -9.19 5.59
C GLU A 414 5.69 -8.83 6.60
N TYR A 415 5.27 -8.41 7.79
CA TYR A 415 6.17 -8.19 8.91
C TYR A 415 6.80 -9.49 9.43
N CYS A 416 8.10 -9.45 9.70
CA CYS A 416 8.81 -10.43 10.51
C CYS A 416 9.05 -9.90 11.94
N GLN A 417 9.41 -10.80 12.84
CA GLN A 417 9.79 -10.45 14.21
C GLN A 417 11.12 -9.67 14.27
N ASP A 418 12.03 -9.96 13.34
CA ASP A 418 13.41 -9.48 13.34
C ASP A 418 13.50 -7.96 13.16
N TRP A 419 14.40 -7.35 13.91
CA TRP A 419 14.93 -6.04 13.57
C TRP A 419 15.71 -6.11 12.26
N TYR A 420 15.53 -5.14 11.39
CA TYR A 420 16.29 -5.02 10.17
C TYR A 420 17.71 -4.52 10.45
N ALA A 421 18.69 -5.15 9.82
CA ALA A 421 20.03 -4.61 9.65
C ALA A 421 20.61 -5.08 8.31
N GLU A 422 21.26 -4.17 7.58
CA GLU A 422 21.88 -4.47 6.29
C GLU A 422 22.95 -5.56 6.40
N ASP A 423 23.67 -5.61 7.52
CA ASP A 423 24.76 -6.56 7.78
C ASP A 423 24.34 -7.79 8.60
N ALA A 424 23.02 -8.02 8.76
CA ALA A 424 22.49 -9.12 9.57
C ALA A 424 23.00 -10.49 9.10
N TYR A 425 23.07 -10.73 7.79
CA TYR A 425 23.49 -12.02 7.23
C TYR A 425 24.99 -12.28 7.40
N GLU A 426 25.80 -11.23 7.34
CA GLU A 426 27.24 -11.34 7.64
C GLU A 426 27.46 -11.67 9.12
N LYS A 427 26.71 -11.02 10.01
CA LYS A 427 26.81 -11.21 11.47
C LYS A 427 26.22 -12.52 11.98
N ALA A 428 25.20 -13.05 11.31
CA ALA A 428 24.59 -14.34 11.67
C ALA A 428 25.60 -15.50 11.59
N GLY A 429 26.62 -15.37 10.73
CA GLY A 429 27.63 -16.39 10.51
C GLY A 429 27.12 -17.57 9.69
N THR A 430 27.87 -18.68 9.72
CA THR A 430 27.50 -19.90 8.99
C THR A 430 26.84 -20.92 9.93
N ASN A 431 25.80 -21.61 9.47
CA ASN A 431 25.05 -22.62 10.22
C ASN A 431 24.28 -22.06 11.42
N ALA A 432 23.69 -20.87 11.29
CA ALA A 432 22.80 -20.32 12.31
C ALA A 432 21.60 -21.25 12.53
N VAL A 433 21.17 -21.40 13.79
CA VAL A 433 19.99 -22.20 14.17
C VAL A 433 18.95 -21.24 14.74
N ASP A 434 17.76 -21.23 14.14
CA ASP A 434 16.64 -20.36 14.50
C ASP A 434 17.06 -18.89 14.75
N PRO A 435 17.72 -18.23 13.77
CA PRO A 435 18.15 -16.85 13.95
C PRO A 435 16.95 -15.91 14.13
N LYS A 436 17.14 -14.90 14.99
CA LYS A 436 16.10 -13.92 15.38
C LYS A 436 16.50 -12.48 15.05
N GLY A 437 17.50 -12.33 14.19
CA GLY A 437 18.06 -11.04 13.82
C GLY A 437 18.84 -10.35 14.96
N PRO A 438 19.17 -9.06 14.79
CA PRO A 438 19.80 -8.23 15.80
C PRO A 438 18.93 -8.07 17.05
N ALA A 439 19.56 -7.83 18.21
CA ALA A 439 18.85 -7.63 19.47
C ALA A 439 18.07 -6.30 19.55
N THR A 440 18.45 -5.32 18.73
CA THR A 440 17.86 -3.97 18.71
C THR A 440 17.90 -3.42 17.29
N GLY A 441 16.93 -2.57 16.93
CA GLY A 441 16.90 -1.85 15.67
C GLY A 441 15.92 -0.67 15.71
N THR A 442 15.82 0.03 14.58
CA THR A 442 14.83 1.10 14.36
C THR A 442 13.66 0.61 13.53
N ASP A 443 13.93 -0.30 12.61
CA ASP A 443 12.99 -0.80 11.62
C ASP A 443 12.91 -2.32 11.68
N TYR A 444 11.76 -2.87 11.33
CA TYR A 444 11.54 -4.30 11.28
C TYR A 444 11.75 -4.84 9.87
N VAL A 445 12.17 -6.10 9.78
CA VAL A 445 12.24 -6.81 8.51
C VAL A 445 10.84 -6.98 7.92
N VAL A 446 10.76 -6.76 6.60
CA VAL A 446 9.56 -6.91 5.79
C VAL A 446 9.87 -7.76 4.56
N ARG A 447 8.98 -8.70 4.23
CA ARG A 447 9.21 -9.72 3.19
C ARG A 447 8.06 -9.83 2.21
N GLY A 448 8.30 -10.52 1.08
CA GLY A 448 7.26 -10.94 0.12
C GLY A 448 6.95 -9.97 -1.02
N GLY A 449 7.13 -8.67 -0.80
CA GLY A 449 6.66 -7.63 -1.72
C GLY A 449 5.13 -7.55 -1.76
N CYS A 450 4.57 -6.59 -2.49
CA CYS A 450 3.12 -6.34 -2.49
C CYS A 450 2.52 -6.21 -3.89
N TYR A 451 1.21 -6.01 -3.93
CA TYR A 451 0.40 -5.95 -5.13
C TYR A 451 0.85 -4.92 -6.18
N HIS A 452 1.64 -3.91 -5.81
CA HIS A 452 2.13 -2.87 -6.73
C HIS A 452 3.62 -3.02 -7.07
N ASP A 453 4.30 -4.02 -6.52
CA ASP A 453 5.71 -4.26 -6.81
C ASP A 453 5.86 -5.02 -8.14
N ASP A 454 6.97 -4.76 -8.84
CA ASP A 454 7.39 -5.53 -9.99
C ASP A 454 7.81 -6.95 -9.57
N ALA A 455 7.75 -7.91 -10.50
CA ALA A 455 8.16 -9.29 -10.22
C ALA A 455 9.62 -9.38 -9.72
N SER A 456 10.50 -8.45 -10.11
CA SER A 456 11.90 -8.36 -9.64
C SER A 456 12.03 -8.27 -8.12
N GLU A 457 11.01 -7.73 -7.46
CA GLU A 457 10.96 -7.48 -6.02
C GLU A 457 10.26 -8.60 -5.23
N LEU A 458 9.59 -9.53 -5.92
CA LEU A 458 8.86 -10.64 -5.30
C LEU A 458 9.70 -11.91 -5.11
N ARG A 459 11.02 -11.81 -5.12
CA ARG A 459 11.91 -12.97 -4.98
C ARG A 459 11.82 -13.50 -3.54
N CYS A 460 11.94 -14.82 -3.37
CA CYS A 460 11.93 -15.45 -2.05
C CYS A 460 12.99 -14.86 -1.10
N ALA A 461 14.13 -14.39 -1.63
CA ALA A 461 15.23 -13.79 -0.89
C ALA A 461 15.12 -12.27 -0.68
N ALA A 462 14.20 -11.59 -1.38
CA ALA A 462 14.09 -10.14 -1.33
C ALA A 462 13.65 -9.68 0.07
N ARG A 463 14.45 -8.82 0.68
CA ARG A 463 14.18 -8.16 1.97
C ARG A 463 13.99 -6.67 1.77
N ARG A 464 13.14 -6.13 2.63
CA ARG A 464 12.94 -4.70 2.86
C ARG A 464 12.85 -4.47 4.36
N HIS A 465 12.75 -3.21 4.74
CA HIS A 465 12.51 -2.79 6.10
C HIS A 465 11.25 -1.94 6.19
N SER A 466 10.68 -1.83 7.37
CA SER A 466 9.66 -0.82 7.65
C SER A 466 10.22 0.59 7.48
N ASP A 467 9.37 1.56 7.14
CA ASP A 467 9.72 2.98 7.16
C ASP A 467 8.60 3.76 7.85
N TYR A 468 8.63 3.74 9.18
CA TYR A 468 7.52 4.25 9.99
C TYR A 468 7.27 5.75 9.78
N GLU A 469 8.34 6.53 9.62
CA GLU A 469 8.23 7.98 9.38
C GLU A 469 7.63 8.28 8.01
N ALA A 470 8.07 7.59 6.96
CA ALA A 470 7.52 7.78 5.62
C ALA A 470 6.07 7.28 5.50
N TRP A 471 5.71 6.22 6.24
CA TRP A 471 4.39 5.58 6.17
C TRP A 471 3.30 6.28 6.99
N LEU A 472 3.67 7.29 7.79
CA LEU A 472 2.78 8.11 8.62
C LEU A 472 2.87 9.61 8.30
N LYS A 473 3.38 9.92 7.12
CA LYS A 473 3.62 11.28 6.66
C LYS A 473 2.34 12.11 6.63
N THR A 474 1.22 11.53 6.18
CA THR A 474 -0.08 12.21 6.09
C THR A 474 -0.94 12.06 7.33
N ASP A 475 -0.57 11.22 8.31
CA ASP A 475 -1.33 11.04 9.55
C ASP A 475 -1.39 12.36 10.35
N PRO A 476 -2.56 12.99 10.54
CA PRO A 476 -2.63 14.26 11.24
C PRO A 476 -2.53 14.13 12.77
N GLN A 477 -2.49 12.91 13.31
CA GLN A 477 -2.52 12.69 14.76
C GLN A 477 -1.20 13.12 15.44
N ASN A 478 -1.34 13.66 16.65
CA ASN A 478 -0.21 14.00 17.51
C ASN A 478 -0.46 13.48 18.95
N PRO A 479 0.28 12.47 19.44
CA PRO A 479 1.29 11.69 18.71
C PRO A 479 0.69 10.89 17.54
N LYS A 480 1.53 10.50 16.57
CA LYS A 480 1.15 9.67 15.42
C LYS A 480 0.52 8.34 15.88
N SER A 481 -0.34 7.79 15.03
CA SER A 481 -0.96 6.50 15.21
C SER A 481 0.07 5.41 15.42
N ILE A 482 -0.10 4.62 16.49
CA ILE A 482 0.72 3.44 16.77
C ILE A 482 0.09 2.16 16.21
N TRP A 483 -1.14 2.24 15.67
CA TRP A 483 -1.94 1.09 15.27
C TRP A 483 -2.08 0.96 13.75
N TRP A 484 -2.33 2.10 13.10
CA TRP A 484 -2.65 2.23 11.68
C TRP A 484 -1.65 3.11 10.95
N LEU A 485 -1.36 2.79 9.69
CA LEU A 485 -0.51 3.54 8.78
C LEU A 485 -1.38 4.31 7.78
N SER A 486 -1.10 5.59 7.57
CA SER A 486 -1.85 6.44 6.65
C SER A 486 -1.43 6.24 5.20
N ASP A 487 -0.13 6.05 4.94
CA ASP A 487 0.43 6.11 3.59
C ASP A 487 0.84 4.72 3.04
N MET A 488 0.91 3.68 3.87
CA MET A 488 1.32 2.33 3.45
C MET A 488 0.15 1.34 3.42
N LYS A 489 -0.30 0.99 2.21
CA LYS A 489 -1.50 0.17 1.93
C LYS A 489 -1.20 -1.29 1.57
N GLY A 490 0.07 -1.60 1.33
CA GLY A 490 0.55 -2.91 0.87
C GLY A 490 1.31 -3.69 1.94
N ILE A 491 1.03 -3.45 3.23
CA ILE A 491 1.70 -4.12 4.35
C ILE A 491 0.66 -4.80 5.24
N GLY A 492 0.93 -6.04 5.62
CA GLY A 492 0.17 -6.87 6.53
C GLY A 492 1.11 -7.83 7.27
N PHE A 493 0.59 -8.99 7.67
CA PHE A 493 1.39 -9.99 8.38
C PHE A 493 0.73 -11.37 8.33
N ARG A 494 1.50 -12.41 8.66
CA ARG A 494 0.98 -13.74 9.00
C ARG A 494 1.52 -14.18 10.34
N VAL A 495 0.87 -15.16 10.95
CA VAL A 495 1.24 -15.69 12.27
C VAL A 495 1.89 -17.06 12.16
N VAL A 496 2.78 -17.35 13.10
CA VAL A 496 3.32 -18.68 13.36
C VAL A 496 2.99 -19.15 14.77
N CYS A 497 3.04 -20.45 15.00
CA CYS A 497 2.84 -21.08 16.30
C CYS A 497 3.91 -22.14 16.56
N ASP A 498 4.50 -22.10 17.75
CA ASP A 498 5.61 -22.96 18.17
C ASP A 498 5.15 -24.21 18.93
N ASP A 499 3.94 -24.20 19.50
CA ASP A 499 3.51 -25.20 20.46
C ASP A 499 2.61 -26.28 19.84
N PHE A 500 3.01 -27.55 20.01
CA PHE A 500 2.31 -28.75 19.54
C PHE A 500 1.54 -29.47 20.64
N THR A 501 1.70 -29.05 21.90
CA THR A 501 1.31 -29.87 23.07
C THR A 501 0.51 -29.07 24.08
N LYS A 502 -0.78 -29.41 24.21
CA LYS A 502 -1.52 -29.26 25.46
C LYS A 502 -2.12 -30.58 25.87
#